data_AF-A0AAC9X4J9-F1
#
_entry.id   AF-A0AAC9X4J9-F1
#
_cell.length_a   1.000
_cell.length_b   1.000
_cell.length_c   1.000
_cell.angle_alpha   90.00
_cell.angle_beta   90.00
_cell.angle_gamma   90.00
#
_symmetry.space_group_name_H-M   'P 1'
#
loop_
_entity.id
_entity.type
_entity.pdbx_description
1 polymer ?
#
loop_
_entity_poly.entity_id
_entity_poly.type
_entity_poly.pdbx_seq_one_letter_code
_entity_poly.pdbx_strand_id
1 'polypeptide(L)'
;MNPRGSAILSLSVGFVASVFAGSGFLLGLVREDLHFQCSFHHMGSDDPGSFYCADGIGYIGVGVATYGVYGVILLIALGIAMADLKSSGIQSRLMAGISILPIAMFSWSTWYATSTRPIDQAPGANYWVQPLLPVTAVLVTAVIVILAAGLIPRPRLRTAGFRVAMALFIAAALIQPGSLSAVAVTLGTLAAAVCLEWRVPDEVETPTVTPAKKFL
;
A
#
# COMPACT_ATOMS: atom_id res chain seq x y z
N MET A 1 -10.57 -23.43 -4.11
CA MET A 1 -10.84 -22.31 -5.04
C MET A 1 -9.73 -22.25 -6.09
N ASN A 2 -10.07 -21.92 -7.34
CA ASN A 2 -9.07 -21.63 -8.38
C ASN A 2 -8.21 -20.41 -7.95
N PRO A 3 -6.88 -20.42 -8.12
CA PRO A 3 -5.98 -19.29 -7.84
C PRO A 3 -6.47 -17.92 -8.34
N ARG A 4 -7.11 -17.86 -9.52
CA ARG A 4 -7.73 -16.62 -10.03
C ARG A 4 -8.87 -16.12 -9.14
N GLY A 5 -9.76 -17.04 -8.74
CA GLY A 5 -10.87 -16.72 -7.86
C GLY A 5 -10.39 -16.21 -6.50
N SER A 6 -9.35 -16.83 -5.94
CA SER A 6 -8.75 -16.36 -4.68
C SER A 6 -8.07 -15.00 -4.82
N ALA A 7 -7.40 -14.73 -5.95
CA ALA A 7 -6.81 -13.44 -6.24
C ALA A 7 -7.87 -12.34 -6.36
N ILE A 8 -8.93 -12.57 -7.14
CA ILE A 8 -10.06 -11.63 -7.29
C ILE A 8 -10.72 -11.38 -5.93
N LEU A 9 -11.00 -12.43 -5.16
CA LEU A 9 -11.57 -12.28 -3.83
C LEU A 9 -10.68 -11.43 -2.92
N SER A 10 -9.36 -11.65 -2.93
CA SER A 10 -8.40 -10.87 -2.13
C SER A 10 -8.39 -9.40 -2.52
N LEU A 11 -8.43 -9.10 -3.82
CA LEU A 11 -8.54 -7.73 -4.33
C LEU A 11 -9.84 -7.06 -3.87
N SER A 12 -10.98 -7.75 -4.02
CA SER A 12 -12.28 -7.25 -3.60
C SER A 12 -12.35 -6.99 -2.09
N VAL A 13 -11.86 -7.94 -1.28
CA VAL A 13 -11.83 -7.81 0.19
C VAL A 13 -10.93 -6.64 0.60
N GLY A 14 -9.74 -6.50 0.00
CA GLY A 14 -8.83 -5.39 0.29
C GLY A 14 -9.43 -4.02 -0.05
N PHE A 15 -10.11 -3.90 -1.19
CA PHE A 15 -10.79 -2.67 -1.59
C PHE A 15 -11.98 -2.35 -0.68
N VAL A 16 -12.84 -3.33 -0.38
CA VAL A 16 -13.98 -3.14 0.53
C VAL A 16 -13.49 -2.75 1.93
N ALA A 17 -12.47 -3.42 2.46
CA ALA A 17 -11.87 -3.06 3.75
C ALA A 17 -11.29 -1.64 3.74
N SER A 18 -10.64 -1.23 2.64
CA SER A 18 -10.14 0.14 2.47
C SER A 18 -11.26 1.18 2.61
N VAL A 19 -12.41 0.94 1.96
CA VAL A 19 -13.56 1.86 2.01
C VAL A 19 -14.20 1.86 3.39
N PHE A 20 -14.58 0.70 3.94
CA PHE A 20 -15.37 0.66 5.16
C PHE A 20 -14.55 0.88 6.44
N ALA A 21 -13.35 0.30 6.52
CA ALA A 21 -12.50 0.47 7.69
C ALA A 21 -11.61 1.71 7.56
N GLY A 22 -11.10 2.01 6.35
CA GLY A 22 -10.12 3.07 6.14
C GLY A 22 -10.68 4.48 6.05
N SER A 23 -11.92 4.69 5.58
CA SER A 23 -12.44 6.05 5.31
C SER A 23 -12.43 6.98 6.52
N GLY A 24 -12.85 6.49 7.68
CA GLY A 24 -12.89 7.30 8.91
C GLY A 24 -11.50 7.74 9.36
N PHE A 25 -10.54 6.81 9.37
CA PHE A 25 -9.16 7.11 9.74
C PHE A 25 -8.46 8.00 8.72
N LEU A 26 -8.73 7.83 7.43
CA LEU A 26 -8.19 8.70 6.38
C LEU A 26 -8.69 10.14 6.57
N LEU A 27 -9.99 10.31 6.87
CA LEU A 27 -10.55 11.64 7.13
C LEU A 27 -9.92 12.26 8.39
N GLY A 28 -9.76 11.47 9.46
CA GLY A 28 -9.07 11.88 10.68
C GLY A 28 -7.64 12.34 10.41
N LEU A 29 -6.88 11.56 9.64
CA LEU A 29 -5.52 11.93 9.23
C LEU A 29 -5.50 13.27 8.48
N VAL A 30 -6.34 13.40 7.46
CA VAL A 30 -6.29 14.57 6.57
C VAL A 30 -6.72 15.84 7.31
N ARG A 31 -7.71 15.74 8.19
CA ARG A 31 -8.27 16.88 8.92
C ARG A 31 -7.53 17.20 10.22
N GLU A 32 -7.29 16.19 11.05
CA GLU A 32 -6.81 16.38 12.43
C GLU A 32 -5.28 16.26 12.54
N ASP A 33 -4.62 15.43 11.73
CA ASP A 33 -3.16 15.27 11.81
C ASP A 33 -2.43 16.17 10.79
N LEU A 34 -2.92 16.16 9.54
CA LEU A 34 -2.31 16.90 8.43
C LEU A 34 -2.87 18.31 8.28
N HIS A 35 -4.03 18.60 8.88
CA HIS A 35 -4.74 19.88 8.78
C HIS A 35 -4.93 20.37 7.33
N PHE A 36 -5.12 19.46 6.39
CA PHE A 36 -5.26 19.78 4.98
C PHE A 36 -6.50 20.65 4.75
N GLN A 37 -6.38 21.72 3.97
CA GLN A 37 -7.40 22.76 3.80
C GLN A 37 -7.84 23.45 5.11
N CYS A 38 -6.92 23.58 6.07
CA CYS A 38 -7.14 24.37 7.28
C CYS A 38 -6.28 25.64 7.28
N SER A 39 -6.83 26.71 7.87
CA SER A 39 -6.12 27.97 8.14
C SER A 39 -5.51 27.92 9.54
N PHE A 40 -4.31 28.51 9.70
CA PHE A 40 -3.65 28.61 10.99
C PHE A 40 -3.90 30.00 11.59
N HIS A 41 -4.31 30.04 12.86
CA HIS A 41 -4.61 31.28 13.55
C HIS A 41 -3.35 31.89 14.17
N HIS A 42 -3.05 33.14 13.78
CA HIS A 42 -1.90 33.89 14.29
C HIS A 42 -2.24 34.70 15.55
N MET A 43 -1.21 35.22 16.22
CA MET A 43 -1.35 36.20 17.30
C MET A 43 -2.26 37.36 16.88
N GLY A 44 -3.32 37.61 17.66
CA GLY A 44 -4.34 38.64 17.37
C GLY A 44 -5.64 38.13 16.74
N SER A 45 -5.76 36.82 16.51
CA SER A 45 -7.05 36.18 16.16
C SER A 45 -7.76 35.60 17.38
N ASP A 46 -9.03 35.19 17.22
CA ASP A 46 -9.90 34.74 18.32
C ASP A 46 -9.34 33.54 19.11
N ASP A 47 -8.46 32.73 18.50
CA ASP A 47 -7.76 31.61 19.14
C ASP A 47 -6.36 31.36 18.54
N PRO A 48 -5.32 32.11 18.97
CA PRO A 48 -3.98 32.02 18.38
C PRO A 48 -3.31 30.67 18.61
N GLY A 49 -2.76 30.08 17.56
CA GLY A 49 -2.03 28.81 17.61
C GLY A 49 -2.88 27.57 17.30
N SER A 50 -4.17 27.74 16.95
CA SER A 50 -5.04 26.64 16.54
C SER A 50 -5.27 26.58 15.03
N PHE A 51 -5.77 25.43 14.57
CA PHE A 51 -6.17 25.21 13.18
C PHE A 51 -7.68 25.30 13.04
N TYR A 52 -8.15 26.10 12.08
CA TYR A 52 -9.55 26.14 11.68
C TYR A 52 -9.72 25.45 10.33
N CYS A 53 -10.44 24.34 10.31
CA CYS A 53 -10.57 23.47 9.15
C CYS A 53 -11.89 23.68 8.41
N ALA A 54 -11.89 23.36 7.11
CA ALA A 54 -13.10 23.34 6.31
C ALA A 54 -14.15 22.37 6.88
N ASP A 55 -15.42 22.61 6.57
CA ASP A 55 -16.50 21.68 6.91
C ASP A 55 -16.30 20.32 6.20
N GLY A 56 -16.96 19.27 6.71
CA GLY A 56 -16.83 17.90 6.21
C GLY A 56 -17.05 17.75 4.69
N ILE A 57 -17.82 18.65 4.06
CA ILE A 57 -18.05 18.70 2.61
C ILE A 57 -16.75 18.98 1.84
N GLY A 58 -15.85 19.81 2.39
CA GLY A 58 -14.55 20.13 1.77
C GLY A 58 -13.67 18.90 1.57
N TYR A 59 -13.86 17.86 2.37
CA TYR A 59 -13.08 16.62 2.31
C TYR A 59 -13.66 15.55 1.38
N ILE A 60 -14.86 15.76 0.80
CA ILE A 60 -15.44 14.83 -0.18
C ILE A 60 -14.49 14.67 -1.39
N GLY A 61 -13.88 15.77 -1.85
CA GLY A 61 -12.91 15.73 -2.94
C GLY A 61 -11.71 14.83 -2.67
N VAL A 62 -11.23 14.80 -1.42
CA VAL A 62 -10.12 13.93 -0.99
C VAL A 62 -10.52 12.46 -1.06
N GLY A 63 -11.72 12.14 -0.57
CA GLY A 63 -12.27 10.79 -0.66
C GLY A 63 -12.44 10.33 -2.11
N VAL A 64 -13.07 11.15 -2.95
CA VAL A 64 -13.27 10.85 -4.38
C VAL A 64 -11.96 10.66 -5.12
N ALA A 65 -10.97 11.53 -4.90
CA ALA A 65 -9.65 11.40 -5.53
C ALA A 65 -8.93 10.12 -5.07
N THR A 66 -8.94 9.83 -3.77
CA THR A 66 -8.26 8.66 -3.20
C THR A 66 -8.87 7.35 -3.70
N TYR A 67 -10.19 7.20 -3.55
CA TYR A 67 -10.88 5.98 -3.96
C TYR A 67 -11.03 5.85 -5.48
N GLY A 68 -11.05 6.97 -6.22
CA GLY A 68 -10.96 6.96 -7.67
C GLY A 68 -9.66 6.31 -8.15
N VAL A 69 -8.51 6.72 -7.60
CA VAL A 69 -7.22 6.12 -7.93
C VAL A 69 -7.13 4.66 -7.46
N TYR A 70 -7.62 4.34 -6.25
CA TYR A 70 -7.67 2.94 -5.79
C TYR A 70 -8.55 2.07 -6.67
N GLY A 71 -9.66 2.61 -7.20
CA GLY A 71 -10.51 1.95 -8.18
C GLY A 71 -9.77 1.67 -9.49
N VAL A 72 -8.99 2.64 -10.00
CA VAL A 72 -8.15 2.43 -11.18
C VAL A 72 -7.10 1.34 -10.94
N ILE A 73 -6.42 1.37 -9.78
CA ILE A 73 -5.45 0.34 -9.39
C ILE A 73 -6.12 -1.04 -9.35
N LEU A 74 -7.31 -1.13 -8.76
CA LEU A 74 -8.10 -2.37 -8.70
C LEU A 74 -8.44 -2.89 -10.09
N LEU A 75 -8.87 -2.02 -11.02
CA LEU A 75 -9.18 -2.41 -12.39
C LEU A 75 -7.95 -2.97 -13.12
N ILE A 76 -6.78 -2.34 -12.96
CA ILE A 76 -5.52 -2.83 -13.52
C ILE A 76 -5.16 -4.20 -12.92
N ALA A 77 -5.27 -4.34 -11.59
CA ALA A 77 -5.00 -5.59 -10.89
C ALA A 77 -5.95 -6.72 -11.34
N LEU A 78 -7.24 -6.42 -11.51
CA LEU A 78 -8.22 -7.38 -12.05
C LEU A 78 -7.87 -7.80 -13.48
N GLY A 79 -7.48 -6.84 -14.33
CA GLY A 79 -7.01 -7.12 -15.69
C GLY A 79 -5.83 -8.09 -15.68
N ILE A 80 -4.86 -7.89 -14.79
CA ILE A 80 -3.73 -8.80 -14.63
C ILE A 80 -4.17 -10.16 -14.12
N ALA A 81 -5.07 -10.24 -13.13
CA ALA A 81 -5.56 -11.50 -12.57
C ALA A 81 -6.29 -12.36 -13.62
N MET A 82 -7.04 -11.71 -14.50
CA MET A 82 -7.80 -12.35 -15.59
C MET A 82 -6.95 -12.69 -16.81
N ALA A 83 -5.86 -11.95 -17.06
CA ALA A 83 -4.98 -12.19 -18.20
C ALA A 83 -4.41 -13.63 -18.20
N ASP A 84 -4.29 -14.19 -19.41
CA ASP A 84 -3.70 -15.50 -19.65
C ASP A 84 -2.19 -15.37 -19.92
N LEU A 85 -1.47 -14.93 -18.89
CA LEU A 85 -0.02 -14.83 -18.92
C LEU A 85 0.61 -16.22 -18.84
N LYS A 86 1.52 -16.52 -19.77
CA LYS A 86 2.21 -17.83 -19.89
C LYS A 86 3.02 -18.22 -18.64
N SER A 87 3.33 -17.28 -17.75
CA SER A 87 4.06 -17.53 -16.50
C SER A 87 3.34 -16.92 -15.30
N SER A 88 2.89 -17.78 -14.38
CA SER A 88 2.33 -17.39 -13.08
C SER A 88 3.31 -16.57 -12.23
N GLY A 89 4.62 -16.80 -12.39
CA GLY A 89 5.66 -16.01 -11.72
C GLY A 89 5.70 -14.55 -12.19
N ILE A 90 5.50 -14.29 -13.49
CA ILE A 90 5.40 -12.90 -14.01
C ILE A 90 4.14 -12.23 -13.48
N GLN A 91 3.01 -12.94 -13.50
CA GLN A 91 1.74 -12.42 -13.01
C GLN A 91 1.80 -12.04 -11.52
N SER A 92 2.40 -12.89 -10.68
CA SER A 92 2.64 -12.60 -9.26
C SER A 92 3.53 -11.37 -9.06
N ARG A 93 4.65 -11.27 -9.80
CA ARG A 93 5.56 -10.12 -9.71
C ARG A 93 4.92 -8.80 -10.12
N LEU A 94 4.13 -8.80 -11.20
CA LEU A 94 3.38 -7.62 -11.64
C LEU A 94 2.37 -7.19 -10.58
N MET A 95 1.64 -8.16 -10.01
CA MET A 95 0.69 -7.90 -8.94
C MET A 95 1.37 -7.31 -7.70
N ALA A 96 2.50 -7.88 -7.29
CA ALA A 96 3.30 -7.36 -6.19
C ALA A 96 3.82 -5.94 -6.47
N GLY A 97 4.26 -5.66 -7.71
CA GLY A 97 4.66 -4.31 -8.13
C GLY A 97 3.53 -3.29 -8.02
N ILE A 98 2.32 -3.65 -8.47
CA ILE A 98 1.13 -2.79 -8.38
C ILE A 98 0.71 -2.53 -6.94
N SER A 99 0.94 -3.48 -6.03
CA SER A 99 0.62 -3.30 -4.61
C SER A 99 1.37 -2.13 -3.94
N ILE A 100 2.43 -1.62 -4.57
CA ILE A 100 3.20 -0.46 -4.11
C ILE A 100 2.43 0.85 -4.39
N LEU A 101 1.60 0.91 -5.44
CA LEU A 101 0.95 2.14 -5.90
C LEU A 101 0.07 2.82 -4.85
N PRO A 102 -0.77 2.12 -4.06
CA PRO A 102 -1.55 2.76 -3.00
C PRO A 102 -0.67 3.43 -1.95
N ILE A 103 0.46 2.82 -1.58
CA ILE A 103 1.43 3.36 -0.61
C ILE A 103 2.19 4.55 -1.17
N ALA A 104 2.59 4.48 -2.44
CA ALA A 104 3.25 5.59 -3.12
C ALA A 104 2.30 6.80 -3.21
N MET A 105 1.04 6.58 -3.56
CA MET A 105 0.02 7.63 -3.55
C MET A 105 -0.18 8.21 -2.15
N PHE A 106 -0.36 7.36 -1.13
CA PHE A 106 -0.51 7.82 0.25
C PHE A 106 0.66 8.69 0.71
N SER A 107 1.89 8.24 0.42
CA SER A 107 3.11 8.97 0.77
C SER A 107 3.20 10.31 0.04
N TRP A 108 2.89 10.32 -1.27
CA TRP A 108 2.86 11.53 -2.07
C TRP A 108 1.80 12.53 -1.59
N SER A 109 0.58 12.06 -1.32
CA SER A 109 -0.52 12.89 -0.83
C SER A 109 -0.20 13.49 0.54
N THR A 110 0.41 12.71 1.43
CA THR A 110 0.86 13.18 2.75
C THR A 110 1.93 14.24 2.61
N TRP A 111 2.95 14.00 1.78
CA TRP A 111 3.98 14.99 1.47
C TRP A 111 3.39 16.27 0.90
N TYR A 112 2.51 16.17 -0.11
CA TYR A 112 1.84 17.31 -0.72
C TYR A 112 1.06 18.13 0.32
N ALA A 113 0.24 17.48 1.16
CA ALA A 113 -0.55 18.14 2.19
C ALA A 113 0.29 18.92 3.23
N THR A 114 1.52 18.46 3.48
CA THR A 114 2.44 19.11 4.43
C THR A 114 3.36 20.16 3.81
N SER A 115 3.63 20.09 2.49
CA SER A 115 4.65 20.92 1.83
C SER A 115 4.11 22.14 1.10
N THR A 116 2.85 22.14 0.67
CA THR A 116 2.29 23.23 -0.17
C THR A 116 1.66 24.37 0.62
N ARG A 117 2.23 24.74 1.77
CA ARG A 117 1.67 25.81 2.62
C ARG A 117 2.45 27.12 2.51
N PRO A 118 1.77 28.29 2.59
CA PRO A 118 2.44 29.58 2.68
C PRO A 118 3.38 29.61 3.89
N ILE A 119 4.64 30.03 3.68
CA ILE A 119 5.72 30.02 4.69
C ILE A 119 5.38 30.93 5.89
N ASP A 120 4.55 31.92 5.66
CA ASP A 120 4.04 32.89 6.63
C ASP A 120 2.87 32.38 7.48
N GLN A 121 2.27 31.23 7.14
CA GLN A 121 1.03 30.73 7.73
C GLN A 121 1.11 29.32 8.33
N ALA A 122 2.29 28.69 8.41
CA ALA A 122 2.40 27.30 8.83
C ALA A 122 3.46 27.07 9.92
N PRO A 123 3.23 26.14 10.87
CA PRO A 123 4.30 25.68 11.75
C PRO A 123 5.45 25.09 10.92
N GLY A 124 6.68 25.19 11.45
CA GLY A 124 7.87 24.75 10.73
C GLY A 124 7.81 23.26 10.33
N ALA A 125 8.59 22.87 9.32
CA ALA A 125 8.56 21.53 8.71
C ALA A 125 8.64 20.36 9.71
N ASN A 126 9.27 20.56 10.88
CA ASN A 126 9.39 19.55 11.93
C ASN A 126 8.05 19.11 12.54
N TYR A 127 7.00 19.94 12.44
CA TYR A 127 5.68 19.65 13.02
C TYR A 127 5.10 18.32 12.52
N TRP A 128 5.19 18.05 11.22
CA TRP A 128 4.68 16.81 10.63
C TRP A 128 5.74 15.71 10.50
N VAL A 129 7.02 16.08 10.43
CA VAL A 129 8.10 15.10 10.27
C VAL A 129 8.18 14.17 11.48
N GLN A 130 8.15 14.71 12.71
CA GLN A 130 8.26 13.88 13.91
C GLN A 130 7.17 12.79 14.03
N PRO A 131 5.87 13.08 13.85
CA PRO A 131 4.83 12.07 13.95
C PRO A 131 4.80 11.10 12.76
N LEU A 132 5.18 11.54 11.56
CA LEU A 132 5.09 10.70 10.35
C LEU A 132 6.34 9.84 10.11
N LEU A 133 7.50 10.21 10.66
CA LEU A 133 8.77 9.49 10.44
C LEU A 133 8.68 7.98 10.74
N PRO A 134 8.07 7.52 11.85
CA PRO A 134 7.99 6.10 12.17
C PRO A 134 7.21 5.30 11.12
N VAL A 135 6.03 5.79 10.72
CA VAL A 135 5.22 5.11 9.69
C VAL A 135 5.93 5.13 8.35
N THR A 136 6.55 6.24 7.96
CA THR A 136 7.30 6.35 6.71
C THR A 136 8.44 5.34 6.65
N ALA A 137 9.20 5.18 7.73
CA ALA A 137 10.29 4.20 7.79
C ALA A 137 9.78 2.76 7.60
N VAL A 138 8.67 2.40 8.23
CA VAL A 138 8.06 1.07 8.10
C VAL A 138 7.51 0.84 6.68
N LEU A 139 6.81 1.82 6.10
CA LEU A 139 6.30 1.75 4.73
C LEU A 139 7.41 1.58 3.70
N VAL A 140 8.49 2.37 3.81
CA VAL A 140 9.66 2.26 2.93
C VAL A 140 10.30 0.88 3.05
N THR A 141 10.46 0.38 4.29
CA THR A 141 11.01 -0.96 4.53
C THR A 141 10.14 -2.04 3.88
N ALA A 142 8.81 -1.94 4.01
CA ALA A 142 7.88 -2.88 3.38
C ALA A 142 8.02 -2.86 1.84
N VAL A 143 8.10 -1.68 1.23
CA VAL A 143 8.30 -1.53 -0.22
C VAL A 143 9.62 -2.14 -0.67
N ILE A 144 10.72 -1.90 0.05
CA ILE A 144 12.02 -2.52 -0.24
C ILE A 144 11.91 -4.05 -0.18
N VAL A 145 11.23 -4.60 0.82
CA VAL A 145 11.02 -6.04 0.95
C VAL A 145 10.23 -6.60 -0.25
N ILE A 146 9.18 -5.92 -0.73
CA ILE A 146 8.42 -6.36 -1.92
C ILE A 146 9.32 -6.38 -3.16
N LEU A 147 10.09 -5.32 -3.38
CA LEU A 147 10.99 -5.20 -4.52
C LEU A 147 12.07 -6.30 -4.47
N ALA A 148 12.72 -6.47 -3.31
CA ALA A 148 13.72 -7.50 -3.10
C ALA A 148 13.13 -8.91 -3.34
N ALA A 149 11.95 -9.19 -2.78
CA ALA A 149 11.26 -10.46 -2.97
C ALA A 149 10.89 -10.72 -4.45
N GLY A 150 10.47 -9.67 -5.17
CA GLY A 150 10.14 -9.75 -6.60
C GLY A 150 11.32 -10.16 -7.48
N LEU A 151 12.54 -9.78 -7.10
CA LEU A 151 13.77 -10.16 -7.79
C LEU A 151 14.17 -11.63 -7.53
N ILE A 152 13.65 -12.26 -6.48
CA ILE A 152 13.99 -13.64 -6.13
C ILE A 152 13.32 -14.61 -7.14
N PRO A 153 14.09 -15.52 -7.76
CA PRO A 153 13.55 -16.52 -8.68
C PRO A 153 12.79 -17.63 -7.96
N ARG A 154 13.20 -17.99 -6.73
CA ARG A 154 12.60 -19.07 -5.93
C ARG A 154 11.24 -18.66 -5.36
N PRO A 155 10.14 -19.36 -5.70
CA PRO A 155 8.78 -18.93 -5.34
C PRO A 155 8.50 -18.98 -3.82
N ARG A 156 9.05 -19.96 -3.11
CA ARG A 156 8.92 -20.07 -1.65
C ARG A 156 9.51 -18.86 -0.91
N LEU A 157 10.72 -18.46 -1.30
CA LEU A 157 11.41 -17.30 -0.70
C LEU A 157 10.73 -15.98 -1.07
N ARG A 158 10.25 -15.83 -2.31
CA ARG A 158 9.47 -14.66 -2.74
C ARG A 158 8.17 -14.54 -1.94
N THR A 159 7.43 -15.64 -1.78
CA THR A 159 6.19 -15.68 -0.99
C THR A 159 6.45 -15.33 0.48
N ALA A 160 7.56 -15.81 1.06
CA ALA A 160 7.96 -15.44 2.41
C ALA A 160 8.22 -13.92 2.52
N GLY A 161 8.93 -13.34 1.56
CA GLY A 161 9.15 -11.88 1.49
C GLY A 161 7.84 -11.09 1.41
N PHE A 162 6.88 -11.52 0.58
CA PHE A 162 5.57 -10.88 0.52
C PHE A 162 4.81 -10.94 1.86
N ARG A 163 4.87 -12.06 2.59
CA ARG A 163 4.26 -12.16 3.93
C ARG A 163 4.92 -11.24 4.94
N VAL A 164 6.24 -11.08 4.89
CA VAL A 164 6.96 -10.11 5.72
C VAL A 164 6.51 -8.68 5.41
N ALA A 165 6.40 -8.32 4.13
CA ALA A 165 5.88 -7.01 3.74
C ALA A 165 4.43 -6.79 4.23
N MET A 166 3.56 -7.81 4.17
CA MET A 166 2.21 -7.72 4.73
C MET A 166 2.23 -7.42 6.24
N ALA A 167 3.07 -8.11 7.00
CA ALA A 167 3.21 -7.87 8.44
C ALA A 167 3.70 -6.45 8.73
N LEU A 168 4.64 -5.93 7.93
CA LEU A 168 5.10 -4.55 8.03
C LEU A 168 4.00 -3.54 7.71
N PHE A 169 3.14 -3.80 6.72
CA PHE A 169 2.00 -2.92 6.45
C PHE A 169 0.96 -2.92 7.57
N ILE A 170 0.71 -4.07 8.19
CA ILE A 170 -0.14 -4.14 9.38
C ILE A 170 0.46 -3.28 10.51
N ALA A 171 1.78 -3.40 10.75
CA ALA A 171 2.47 -2.56 11.72
C ALA A 171 2.37 -1.07 11.37
N ALA A 172 2.52 -0.70 10.10
CA ALA A 172 2.36 0.68 9.64
C ALA A 172 0.95 1.24 9.90
N ALA A 173 -0.10 0.44 9.66
CA ALA A 173 -1.47 0.83 9.94
C ALA A 173 -1.76 0.98 11.45
N LEU A 174 -1.06 0.22 12.31
CA LEU A 174 -1.16 0.39 13.76
C LEU A 174 -0.43 1.66 14.24
N ILE A 175 0.71 1.99 13.64
CA ILE A 175 1.48 3.20 13.96
C ILE A 175 0.73 4.44 13.49
N GLN A 176 0.19 4.42 12.28
CA GLN A 176 -0.59 5.52 11.70
C GLN A 176 -1.88 4.99 11.08
N PRO A 177 -2.99 4.95 11.86
CA PRO A 177 -4.28 4.45 11.39
C PRO A 177 -4.79 5.13 10.12
N GLY A 178 -4.41 6.39 9.88
CA GLY A 178 -4.70 7.11 8.65
C GLY A 178 -4.24 6.41 7.36
N SER A 179 -3.24 5.53 7.45
CA SER A 179 -2.73 4.74 6.32
C SER A 179 -3.54 3.49 6.01
N LEU A 180 -4.55 3.15 6.84
CA LEU A 180 -5.31 1.91 6.75
C LEU A 180 -5.97 1.70 5.38
N SER A 181 -6.49 2.77 4.76
CA SER A 181 -7.10 2.70 3.44
C SER A 181 -6.08 2.22 2.37
N ALA A 182 -4.88 2.80 2.36
CA ALA A 182 -3.79 2.42 1.47
C ALA A 182 -3.32 0.99 1.76
N VAL A 183 -3.09 0.69 3.04
CA VAL A 183 -2.63 -0.62 3.52
C VAL A 183 -3.61 -1.73 3.13
N ALA A 184 -4.92 -1.53 3.27
CA ALA A 184 -5.92 -2.53 2.93
C ALA A 184 -5.90 -2.90 1.43
N VAL A 185 -5.81 -1.90 0.54
CA VAL A 185 -5.68 -2.15 -0.91
C VAL A 185 -4.37 -2.88 -1.22
N THR A 186 -3.26 -2.44 -0.62
CA THR A 186 -1.96 -3.07 -0.79
C THR A 186 -1.95 -4.51 -0.30
N LEU A 187 -2.52 -4.81 0.88
CA LEU A 187 -2.63 -6.17 1.42
C LEU A 187 -3.47 -7.07 0.53
N GLY A 188 -4.63 -6.60 0.05
CA GLY A 188 -5.46 -7.35 -0.88
C GLY A 188 -4.74 -7.68 -2.19
N THR A 189 -4.00 -6.71 -2.72
CA THR A 189 -3.20 -6.86 -3.95
C THR A 189 -2.02 -7.81 -3.75
N LEU A 190 -1.31 -7.70 -2.63
CA LEU A 190 -0.18 -8.56 -2.31
C LEU A 190 -0.64 -9.99 -1.99
N ALA A 191 -1.82 -10.15 -1.37
CA ALA A 191 -2.45 -11.45 -1.16
C ALA A 191 -2.84 -12.09 -2.50
N ALA A 192 -3.35 -11.30 -3.43
CA ALA A 192 -3.59 -11.76 -4.79
C ALA A 192 -2.29 -12.23 -5.48
N ALA A 193 -1.16 -11.54 -5.29
CA ALA A 193 0.14 -11.99 -5.79
C ALA A 193 0.51 -13.38 -5.25
N VAL A 194 0.37 -13.58 -3.93
CA VAL A 194 0.61 -14.88 -3.28
C VAL A 194 -0.30 -15.98 -3.82
N CYS A 195 -1.60 -15.70 -4.00
CA CYS A 195 -2.55 -16.67 -4.57
C CYS A 195 -2.18 -17.07 -6.00
N LEU A 196 -1.71 -16.12 -6.82
CA LEU A 196 -1.31 -16.37 -8.19
C LEU A 196 -0.01 -17.20 -8.27
N GLU A 197 0.84 -17.09 -7.26
CA GLU A 197 2.09 -17.84 -7.15
C GLU A 197 1.87 -19.32 -6.85
N TRP A 198 0.81 -19.67 -6.14
CA TRP A 198 0.42 -21.07 -5.88
C TRP A 198 0.04 -21.87 -7.14
N ARG A 199 -0.02 -21.22 -8.32
CA ARG A 199 -0.11 -21.93 -9.61
C ARG A 199 1.15 -22.65 -10.04
N VAL A 200 2.30 -22.36 -9.45
CA VAL A 200 3.54 -23.12 -9.71
C VAL A 200 3.45 -24.40 -8.86
N PRO A 201 3.26 -25.59 -9.45
CA PRO A 201 3.33 -26.83 -8.68
C PRO A 201 4.71 -26.93 -8.02
N ASP A 202 4.81 -27.64 -6.90
CA ASP A 202 6.06 -28.06 -6.24
C ASP A 202 7.00 -28.93 -7.13
N GLU A 203 6.82 -28.91 -8.44
CA GLU A 203 7.63 -29.61 -9.43
C GLU A 203 8.96 -28.87 -9.65
N VAL A 204 10.04 -29.64 -9.65
CA VAL A 204 11.46 -29.23 -9.77
C VAL A 204 12.13 -28.87 -8.44
N GLU A 205 12.09 -29.82 -7.52
CA GLU A 205 13.28 -30.14 -6.71
C GLU A 205 13.59 -31.64 -6.87
N THR A 206 13.62 -32.14 -8.11
CA THR A 206 14.30 -33.40 -8.40
C THR A 206 15.80 -33.11 -8.40
N PRO A 207 16.59 -33.70 -7.47
CA PRO A 207 18.03 -33.61 -7.58
C PRO A 207 18.43 -34.26 -8.90
N THR A 208 19.16 -33.53 -9.74
CA THR A 208 19.83 -34.06 -10.91
C THR A 208 20.88 -35.07 -10.43
N VAL A 209 20.47 -36.31 -10.20
CA VAL A 209 21.39 -37.42 -10.01
C VAL A 209 21.92 -37.76 -11.39
N THR A 210 23.11 -37.28 -11.72
CA THR A 210 23.87 -37.72 -12.89
C THR A 210 24.26 -39.18 -12.65
N PRO A 211 23.74 -40.16 -13.42
CA PRO A 211 24.24 -41.52 -13.29
C PRO A 211 25.67 -41.56 -13.83
N ALA A 212 26.62 -41.92 -12.96
CA ALA A 212 28.00 -42.18 -13.33
C ALA A 212 28.02 -43.30 -14.37
N LYS A 213 28.44 -42.95 -15.59
CA LYS A 213 28.68 -43.87 -16.70
C LYS A 213 29.84 -44.79 -16.29
N LYS A 214 29.55 -46.01 -15.84
CA LYS A 214 30.57 -47.06 -15.71
C LYS A 214 30.95 -47.52 -17.13
N PHE A 215 32.15 -47.16 -17.56
CA PHE A 215 32.83 -47.87 -18.63
C PHE A 215 33.90 -48.76 -17.99
N LEU A 216 33.65 -50.06 -18.00
CA LEU A 216 34.64 -51.14 -17.94
C LEU A 216 34.25 -52.13 -19.02
#